data_AF-A0AA92TGV0-F1
#
_entry.id   AF-A0AA92TGV0-F1
#
_cell.length_a   1.000
_cell.length_b   1.000
_cell.length_c   1.000
_cell.angle_alpha   90.00
_cell.angle_beta   90.00
_cell.angle_gamma   90.00
#
_symmetry.space_group_name_H-M   'P 1'
#
loop_
_entity.id
_entity.type
_entity.pdbx_description
1 polymer ?
#
loop_
_entity_poly.entity_id
_entity_poly.type
_entity_poly.pdbx_seq_one_letter_code
_entity_poly.pdbx_strand_id
1 'polypeptide(L)'
;MTVITRTINFIRKAVKGEKGSVLRGPQLWNTCSNGYTFEAGGEGEEWKDVVLYNGNSYSCIKTHVKTADNYPGSAADLNNHYWRLGQSIELIIAHIILAQYQMVENLGVRTIEMKDKDGNVVFRAKDGDLVCKGGIFQNVSVSGDVSVGRLRYNVNTVTDGTSVINGSFIRGGGTYILPHLKDEEFMRIVVFNPIITRSSPPAELKGEEKMDVFMKAGSSFSTNRETTIGVEGWCELIGTNHLGHTIWVYNNVENNQN
;
A
#
# COMPACT_ATOMS: atom_id res chain seq x y z
N MET A 1 -33.95 10.99 -51.74
CA MET A 1 -33.41 10.10 -50.68
C MET A 1 -32.04 9.65 -51.16
N THR A 2 -30.98 10.29 -50.68
CA THR A 2 -29.61 10.04 -51.17
C THR A 2 -29.06 8.81 -50.46
N VAL A 3 -28.88 7.71 -51.20
CA VAL A 3 -28.26 6.49 -50.66
C VAL A 3 -26.75 6.72 -50.62
N ILE A 4 -26.20 6.79 -49.40
CA ILE A 4 -24.75 6.81 -49.18
C ILE A 4 -24.28 5.36 -49.12
N THR A 5 -23.68 4.88 -50.20
CA THR A 5 -23.06 3.54 -50.23
C THR A 5 -21.68 3.62 -49.59
N ARG A 6 -21.51 3.00 -48.42
CA ARG A 6 -20.19 2.78 -47.80
C ARG A 6 -19.69 1.38 -48.18
N THR A 7 -18.63 1.32 -48.99
CA THR A 7 -17.96 0.07 -49.32
C THR A 7 -17.11 -0.37 -48.12
N ILE A 8 -17.45 -1.52 -47.52
CA ILE A 8 -16.60 -2.19 -46.53
C ILE A 8 -15.70 -3.16 -47.30
N ASN A 9 -14.43 -2.82 -47.47
CA ASN A 9 -13.43 -3.75 -48.01
C ASN A 9 -13.06 -4.74 -46.91
N PHE A 10 -13.59 -5.96 -46.98
CA PHE A 10 -13.10 -7.08 -46.17
C PHE A 10 -11.69 -7.45 -46.66
N ILE A 11 -10.70 -7.42 -45.76
CA ILE A 11 -9.37 -7.97 -46.03
C ILE A 11 -9.51 -9.48 -46.27
N ARG A 12 -8.73 -9.97 -47.25
CA ARG A 12 -8.55 -11.35 -47.75
C ARG A 12 -9.23 -12.43 -46.88
N LYS A 13 -10.15 -13.18 -47.48
CA LYS A 13 -10.72 -14.41 -46.91
C LYS A 13 -9.56 -15.41 -46.72
N ALA A 14 -9.05 -15.56 -45.49
CA ALA A 14 -7.99 -16.51 -45.18
C ALA A 14 -8.44 -17.93 -45.57
N VAL A 15 -7.52 -18.72 -46.13
CA VAL A 15 -7.79 -20.11 -46.47
C VAL A 15 -7.81 -20.91 -45.15
N LYS A 16 -8.79 -21.79 -44.98
CA LYS A 16 -8.90 -22.66 -43.81
C LYS A 16 -7.60 -23.46 -43.63
N GLY A 17 -6.79 -23.11 -42.63
CA GLY A 17 -5.51 -23.77 -42.33
C GLY A 17 -4.28 -22.85 -42.26
N GLU A 18 -4.37 -21.59 -42.70
CA GLU A 18 -3.29 -20.61 -42.52
C GLU A 18 -3.26 -20.12 -41.06
N LYS A 19 -2.12 -20.28 -40.39
CA LYS A 19 -1.88 -19.69 -39.06
C LYS A 19 -1.67 -18.18 -39.27
N GLY A 20 -2.70 -17.37 -39.05
CA GLY A 20 -2.59 -15.92 -39.07
C GLY A 20 -1.60 -15.40 -38.02
N SER A 21 -1.06 -14.20 -38.23
CA SER A 21 -0.11 -13.56 -37.31
C SER A 21 -0.71 -13.35 -35.91
N VAL A 22 0.14 -13.42 -34.88
CA VAL A 22 -0.26 -13.24 -33.49
C VAL A 22 -0.33 -11.75 -33.17
N LEU A 23 -1.40 -11.30 -32.53
CA LEU A 23 -1.49 -9.91 -32.07
C LEU A 23 -0.40 -9.63 -31.02
N ARG A 24 0.40 -8.58 -31.25
CA ARG A 24 1.45 -8.11 -30.33
C ARG A 24 1.11 -6.70 -29.86
N GLY A 25 0.88 -6.55 -28.56
CA GLY A 25 0.51 -5.29 -27.92
C GLY A 25 -0.97 -5.21 -27.47
N PRO A 26 -1.46 -4.00 -27.12
CA PRO A 26 -0.84 -2.74 -27.42
C PRO A 26 0.22 -2.29 -26.42
N GLN A 27 1.29 -1.73 -26.96
CA GLN A 27 2.37 -1.05 -26.23
C GLN A 27 2.28 0.46 -26.47
N LEU A 28 2.78 1.29 -25.55
CA LEU A 28 2.86 2.73 -25.79
C LEU A 28 3.84 3.00 -26.94
N TRP A 29 3.42 3.73 -27.99
CA TRP A 29 4.30 4.01 -29.12
C TRP A 29 5.59 4.73 -28.69
N ASN A 30 5.47 5.62 -27.69
CA ASN A 30 6.58 6.37 -27.11
C ASN A 30 7.62 5.51 -26.37
N THR A 31 7.25 4.29 -25.93
CA THR A 31 8.17 3.41 -25.19
C THR A 31 8.90 2.42 -26.10
N CYS A 32 8.48 2.30 -27.37
CA CYS A 32 9.20 1.50 -28.36
C CYS A 32 10.48 2.23 -28.78
N SER A 33 11.62 1.53 -28.78
CA SER A 33 12.90 2.10 -29.23
C SER A 33 12.88 2.44 -30.71
N ASN A 34 13.54 3.53 -31.12
CA ASN A 34 13.84 3.75 -32.54
C ASN A 34 14.64 2.56 -33.07
N GLY A 35 14.29 2.07 -34.26
CA GLY A 35 14.82 0.80 -34.79
C GLY A 35 13.94 -0.42 -34.52
N TYR A 36 12.88 -0.30 -33.70
CA TYR A 36 11.90 -1.38 -33.51
C TYR A 36 11.09 -1.63 -34.79
N THR A 37 10.94 -2.88 -35.23
CA THR A 37 10.14 -3.23 -36.41
C THR A 37 8.71 -3.55 -36.02
N PHE A 38 7.76 -2.73 -36.48
CA PHE A 38 6.33 -3.00 -36.38
C PHE A 38 5.88 -3.85 -37.59
N GLU A 39 5.13 -4.91 -37.34
CA GLU A 39 4.61 -5.86 -38.33
C GLU A 39 3.11 -5.66 -38.57
N ALA A 40 2.71 -5.74 -39.83
CA ALA A 40 1.34 -5.55 -40.28
C ALA A 40 0.51 -6.84 -40.28
N GLY A 41 1.07 -7.96 -39.84
CA GLY A 41 0.45 -9.28 -39.87
C GLY A 41 0.25 -9.80 -41.30
N GLY A 42 1.20 -9.50 -42.19
CA GLY A 42 1.26 -9.99 -43.56
C GLY A 42 1.72 -11.45 -43.65
N GLU A 43 1.79 -11.97 -44.88
CA GLU A 43 2.24 -13.34 -45.15
C GLU A 43 3.71 -13.50 -44.75
N GLY A 44 3.99 -14.46 -43.86
CA GLY A 44 5.33 -14.68 -43.30
C GLY A 44 5.69 -13.82 -42.08
N GLU A 45 4.78 -12.93 -41.63
CA GLU A 45 4.97 -12.14 -40.42
C GLU A 45 4.41 -12.89 -39.20
N GLU A 46 5.21 -12.97 -38.14
CA GLU A 46 4.81 -13.63 -36.90
C GLU A 46 3.81 -12.77 -36.13
N TRP A 47 3.91 -11.44 -36.25
CA TRP A 47 3.21 -10.49 -35.41
C TRP A 47 2.28 -9.55 -36.17
N LYS A 48 1.21 -9.13 -35.49
CA LYS A 48 0.37 -8.01 -35.87
C LYS A 48 0.45 -6.97 -34.76
N ASP A 49 1.20 -5.89 -34.99
CA ASP A 49 1.45 -4.90 -33.95
C ASP A 49 0.29 -3.92 -33.78
N VAL A 50 0.01 -3.63 -32.51
CA VAL A 50 -0.91 -2.56 -32.08
C VAL A 50 -0.17 -1.66 -31.10
N VAL A 51 -0.40 -0.34 -31.15
CA VAL A 51 0.19 0.64 -30.24
C VAL A 51 -0.86 1.57 -29.63
N LEU A 52 -0.54 2.17 -28.49
CA LEU A 52 -1.27 3.30 -27.90
C LEU A 52 -0.53 4.60 -28.18
N TYR A 53 -1.24 5.59 -28.73
CA TYR A 53 -0.72 6.94 -28.97
C TYR A 53 -1.85 7.97 -28.83
N ASN A 54 -1.60 9.04 -28.07
CA ASN A 54 -2.58 10.11 -27.79
C ASN A 54 -3.98 9.60 -27.41
N GLY A 55 -4.05 8.61 -26.52
CA GLY A 55 -5.32 8.06 -26.00
C GLY A 55 -6.08 7.15 -26.97
N ASN A 56 -5.55 6.90 -28.17
CA ASN A 56 -6.14 6.00 -29.16
C ASN A 56 -5.26 4.77 -29.38
N SER A 57 -5.90 3.68 -29.80
CA SER A 57 -5.19 2.48 -30.24
C SER A 57 -5.06 2.47 -31.76
N TYR A 58 -3.88 2.13 -32.25
CA TYR A 58 -3.57 2.05 -33.66
C TYR A 58 -2.97 0.70 -34.02
N SER A 59 -3.48 0.08 -35.07
CA SER A 59 -2.95 -1.17 -35.61
C SER A 59 -2.01 -0.86 -36.77
N CYS A 60 -0.82 -1.47 -36.75
CA CYS A 60 0.11 -1.38 -37.87
C CYS A 60 -0.53 -2.02 -39.10
N ILE A 61 -0.59 -1.30 -40.22
CA ILE A 61 -1.15 -1.79 -41.49
C ILE A 61 -0.10 -1.96 -42.57
N LYS A 62 1.12 -1.47 -42.32
CA LYS A 62 2.26 -1.61 -43.20
C LYS A 62 3.53 -1.73 -42.37
N THR A 63 4.24 -2.83 -42.55
CA THR A 63 5.46 -3.16 -41.81
C THR A 63 6.51 -2.08 -42.00
N HIS A 64 7.06 -1.59 -40.89
CA HIS A 64 8.00 -0.48 -40.90
C HIS A 64 8.88 -0.45 -39.65
N VAL A 65 10.02 0.21 -39.76
CA VAL A 65 10.92 0.45 -38.63
C VAL A 65 10.55 1.76 -37.97
N LYS A 66 10.45 1.76 -36.64
CA LYS A 66 10.17 2.95 -35.84
C LYS A 66 11.26 3.99 -36.04
N THR A 67 10.85 5.22 -36.29
CA THR A 67 11.67 6.43 -36.22
C THR A 67 11.06 7.40 -35.21
N ALA A 68 11.69 8.56 -35.02
CA ALA A 68 11.09 9.62 -34.22
C ALA A 68 9.83 10.22 -34.89
N ASP A 69 9.74 10.13 -36.21
CA ASP A 69 8.79 10.92 -37.01
C ASP A 69 7.60 10.14 -37.56
N ASN A 70 7.52 8.83 -37.33
CA ASN A 70 6.46 7.96 -37.86
C ASN A 70 5.42 7.49 -36.81
N TYR A 71 5.16 8.34 -35.82
CA TYR A 71 4.05 8.13 -34.88
C TYR A 71 2.70 8.16 -35.60
N PRO A 72 1.65 7.51 -35.03
CA PRO A 72 0.31 7.58 -35.60
C PRO A 72 -0.19 9.02 -35.78
N GLY A 73 -0.61 9.37 -37.00
CA GLY A 73 -1.05 10.71 -37.38
C GLY A 73 0.06 11.69 -37.76
N SER A 74 1.33 11.27 -37.72
CA SER A 74 2.45 12.06 -38.25
C SER A 74 2.38 12.25 -39.76
N ALA A 75 3.13 13.23 -40.30
CA ALA A 75 3.27 13.38 -41.75
C ALA A 75 3.86 12.13 -42.41
N ALA A 76 4.81 11.45 -41.76
CA ALA A 76 5.38 10.21 -42.29
C ALA A 76 4.36 9.06 -42.32
N ASP A 77 3.53 8.93 -41.28
CA ASP A 77 2.41 7.98 -41.26
C ASP A 77 1.38 8.30 -42.35
N LEU A 78 0.92 9.54 -42.45
CA LEU A 78 -0.09 9.94 -43.44
C LEU A 78 0.38 9.69 -44.89
N ASN A 79 1.66 9.90 -45.17
CA ASN A 79 2.24 9.66 -46.50
C ASN A 79 2.47 8.18 -46.81
N ASN A 80 2.77 7.35 -45.80
CA ASN A 80 3.15 5.95 -46.00
C ASN A 80 2.07 4.94 -45.62
N HIS A 81 1.01 5.40 -44.95
CA HIS A 81 -0.09 4.63 -44.39
C HIS A 81 0.43 3.52 -43.46
N TYR A 82 1.11 3.91 -42.37
CA TYR A 82 1.65 2.95 -41.41
C TYR A 82 0.61 2.47 -40.41
N TRP A 83 -0.30 3.35 -39.98
CA TRP A 83 -1.22 3.11 -38.88
C TRP A 83 -2.69 3.24 -39.32
N ARG A 84 -3.56 2.45 -38.71
CA ARG A 84 -5.02 2.66 -38.74
C ARG A 84 -5.56 2.69 -37.32
N LEU A 85 -6.68 3.38 -37.09
CA LEU A 85 -7.41 3.27 -35.83
C LEU A 85 -7.82 1.79 -35.60
N GLY A 86 -7.54 1.27 -34.40
CA GLY A 86 -7.79 -0.13 -34.04
C GLY A 86 -9.28 -0.52 -34.16
N GLN A 87 -9.54 -1.77 -34.55
CA GLN A 87 -10.91 -2.28 -34.64
C GLN A 87 -11.48 -2.66 -33.26
N SER A 88 -12.80 -2.71 -33.10
CA SER A 88 -13.47 -2.96 -31.82
C SER A 88 -12.99 -4.21 -31.07
N ILE A 89 -12.67 -5.30 -31.79
CA ILE A 89 -12.15 -6.54 -31.17
C ILE A 89 -10.70 -6.40 -30.69
N GLU A 90 -9.86 -5.67 -31.42
CA GLU A 90 -8.46 -5.37 -31.07
C GLU A 90 -8.42 -4.43 -29.85
N LEU A 91 -9.35 -3.47 -29.79
CA LEU A 91 -9.55 -2.56 -28.66
C LEU A 91 -10.00 -3.27 -27.38
N ILE A 92 -10.86 -4.28 -27.46
CA ILE A 92 -11.32 -5.04 -26.28
C ILE A 92 -10.18 -5.88 -25.68
N ILE A 93 -9.40 -6.55 -26.53
CA ILE A 93 -8.27 -7.40 -26.09
C ILE A 93 -7.16 -6.53 -25.48
N ALA A 94 -6.87 -5.37 -26.07
CA ALA A 94 -5.99 -4.35 -25.53
C ALA A 94 -6.36 -3.93 -24.09
N HIS A 95 -7.62 -3.56 -23.88
CA HIS A 95 -8.11 -3.13 -22.56
C HIS A 95 -8.07 -4.27 -21.52
N ILE A 96 -8.28 -5.52 -21.93
CA ILE A 96 -8.24 -6.69 -21.04
C ILE A 96 -6.80 -7.07 -20.66
N ILE A 97 -5.85 -7.04 -21.61
CA ILE A 97 -4.45 -7.42 -21.36
C ILE A 97 -3.72 -6.39 -20.49
N LEU A 98 -4.01 -5.10 -20.67
CA LEU A 98 -3.46 -4.03 -19.83
C LEU A 98 -3.87 -4.15 -18.36
N ALA A 99 -4.90 -4.92 -18.00
CA ALA A 99 -5.41 -4.98 -16.62
C ALA A 99 -4.69 -6.00 -15.71
N GLN A 100 -3.75 -6.81 -16.20
CA GLN A 100 -3.17 -7.88 -15.38
C GLN A 100 -2.18 -7.39 -14.31
N TYR A 101 -1.47 -6.28 -14.53
CA TYR A 101 -0.70 -5.56 -13.50
C TYR A 101 -0.44 -4.12 -13.94
N GLN A 102 -1.35 -3.19 -13.62
CA GLN A 102 -1.15 -1.77 -13.90
C GLN A 102 -0.43 -1.10 -12.73
N MET A 103 0.71 -0.48 -13.02
CA MET A 103 1.22 0.62 -12.19
C MET A 103 0.56 1.89 -12.70
N VAL A 104 -0.33 2.47 -11.90
CA VAL A 104 -1.05 3.71 -12.21
C VAL A 104 -0.55 4.79 -11.25
N GLU A 105 0.02 5.87 -11.77
CA GLU A 105 0.50 6.98 -10.93
C GLU A 105 -0.65 7.75 -10.26
N ASN A 106 -1.76 7.93 -10.98
CA ASN A 106 -2.94 8.63 -10.48
C ASN A 106 -4.22 7.86 -10.86
N LEU A 107 -4.82 7.18 -9.89
CA LEU A 107 -6.04 6.38 -10.08
C LEU A 107 -7.25 7.09 -9.45
N GLY A 108 -8.12 7.64 -10.30
CA GLY A 108 -9.44 8.15 -9.91
C GLY A 108 -10.54 7.15 -10.25
N VAL A 109 -11.19 6.56 -9.24
CA VAL A 109 -12.24 5.55 -9.44
C VAL A 109 -13.38 5.73 -8.44
N ARG A 110 -14.59 5.36 -8.86
CA ARG A 110 -15.79 5.38 -7.98
C ARG A 110 -15.84 4.18 -7.03
N THR A 111 -15.20 3.08 -7.40
CA THR A 111 -15.24 1.83 -6.65
C THR A 111 -13.97 1.04 -6.86
N ILE A 112 -13.39 0.56 -5.76
CA ILE A 112 -12.32 -0.44 -5.75
C ILE A 112 -12.88 -1.69 -5.08
N GLU A 113 -12.69 -2.86 -5.68
CA GLU A 113 -13.04 -4.15 -5.10
C GLU A 113 -11.90 -5.14 -5.33
N MET A 114 -11.32 -5.64 -4.23
CA MET A 114 -10.32 -6.71 -4.26
C MET A 114 -10.98 -7.99 -3.76
N LYS A 115 -10.76 -9.08 -4.50
CA LYS A 115 -11.21 -10.43 -4.14
C LYS A 115 -10.04 -11.31 -3.78
N ASP A 116 -10.24 -12.23 -2.84
CA ASP A 116 -9.30 -13.32 -2.58
C ASP A 116 -9.38 -14.41 -3.66
N LYS A 117 -8.53 -15.45 -3.53
CA LYS A 117 -8.48 -16.60 -4.44
C LYS A 117 -9.80 -17.38 -4.54
N ASP A 118 -10.67 -17.25 -3.54
CA ASP A 118 -11.95 -17.94 -3.45
C ASP A 118 -13.11 -17.04 -3.96
N GLY A 119 -12.79 -15.82 -4.41
CA GLY A 119 -13.74 -14.86 -4.96
C GLY A 119 -14.45 -13.97 -3.94
N ASN A 120 -14.06 -14.02 -2.66
CA ASN A 120 -14.65 -13.19 -1.61
C ASN A 120 -14.07 -11.78 -1.63
N VAL A 121 -14.92 -10.76 -1.44
CA VAL A 121 -14.46 -9.38 -1.31
C VAL A 121 -13.73 -9.18 0.02
N VAL A 122 -12.44 -8.84 -0.06
CA VAL A 122 -11.54 -8.61 1.09
C VAL A 122 -11.19 -7.15 1.30
N PHE A 123 -11.26 -6.32 0.26
CA PHE A 123 -11.14 -4.87 0.34
C PHE A 123 -12.17 -4.22 -0.58
N ARG A 124 -12.88 -3.22 -0.09
CA ARG A 124 -13.81 -2.43 -0.87
C ARG A 124 -13.77 -0.97 -0.45
N ALA A 125 -13.53 -0.07 -1.40
CA ALA A 125 -13.78 1.36 -1.25
C ALA A 125 -14.93 1.73 -2.18
N LYS A 126 -16.11 2.06 -1.63
CA LYS A 126 -17.32 2.30 -2.42
C LYS A 126 -18.33 3.15 -1.65
N ASP A 127 -18.93 4.14 -2.32
CA ASP A 127 -20.06 4.93 -1.81
C ASP A 127 -19.80 5.57 -0.42
N GLY A 128 -18.55 5.96 -0.14
CA GLY A 128 -18.14 6.54 1.14
C GLY A 128 -17.66 5.53 2.19
N ASP A 129 -17.89 4.24 1.95
CA ASP A 129 -17.47 3.17 2.85
C ASP A 129 -16.12 2.57 2.45
N LEU A 130 -15.33 2.22 3.47
CA LEU A 130 -14.13 1.43 3.35
C LEU A 130 -14.26 0.15 4.18
N VAL A 131 -14.30 -1.01 3.51
CA VAL A 131 -14.36 -2.32 4.15
C VAL A 131 -13.05 -3.06 3.88
N CYS A 132 -12.35 -3.44 4.95
CA CYS A 132 -11.14 -4.25 4.88
C CYS A 132 -11.30 -5.46 5.82
N LYS A 133 -11.27 -6.68 5.25
CA LYS A 133 -11.46 -7.94 6.01
C LYS A 133 -10.15 -8.62 6.38
N GLY A 134 -9.02 -8.11 5.90
CA GLY A 134 -7.70 -8.66 6.16
C GLY A 134 -6.62 -7.78 5.54
N GLY A 135 -5.40 -7.92 6.04
CA GLY A 135 -4.26 -7.09 5.66
C GLY A 135 -3.55 -6.55 6.89
N ILE A 136 -2.36 -5.98 6.68
CA ILE A 136 -1.58 -5.33 7.72
C ILE A 136 -1.44 -3.87 7.30
N PHE A 137 -1.91 -2.97 8.16
CA PHE A 137 -1.61 -1.56 8.03
C PHE A 137 -0.45 -1.23 8.97
N GLN A 138 0.56 -0.53 8.46
CA GLN A 138 1.72 -0.06 9.22
C GLN A 138 1.81 1.46 9.09
N ASN A 139 2.25 2.13 10.15
CA ASN A 139 2.42 3.60 10.19
C ASN A 139 1.13 4.36 9.86
N VAL A 140 0.02 3.95 10.48
CA VAL A 140 -1.30 4.57 10.27
C VAL A 140 -1.52 5.73 11.23
N SER A 141 -1.95 6.87 10.70
CA SER A 141 -2.55 7.95 11.48
C SER A 141 -4.06 7.90 11.29
N VAL A 142 -4.82 7.86 12.39
CA VAL A 142 -6.29 7.87 12.38
C VAL A 142 -6.75 9.16 13.04
N SER A 143 -7.57 9.95 12.33
CA SER A 143 -8.28 11.09 12.91
C SER A 143 -9.73 10.71 13.19
N GLY A 144 -10.24 11.11 14.35
CA GLY A 144 -11.59 10.79 14.82
C GLY A 144 -11.66 9.61 15.78
N ASP A 145 -12.87 9.15 16.06
CA ASP A 145 -13.13 8.11 17.04
C ASP A 145 -12.85 6.71 16.50
N VAL A 146 -12.26 5.86 17.34
CA VAL A 146 -11.96 4.46 17.01
C VAL A 146 -12.86 3.53 17.82
N SER A 147 -13.77 2.82 17.16
CA SER A 147 -14.58 1.77 17.77
C SER A 147 -14.00 0.40 17.46
N VAL A 148 -13.66 -0.37 18.50
CA VAL A 148 -12.97 -1.67 18.36
C VAL A 148 -13.75 -2.76 19.09
N GLY A 149 -14.10 -3.84 18.38
CA GLY A 149 -14.76 -4.99 19.01
C GLY A 149 -13.81 -5.82 19.89
N ARG A 150 -12.58 -6.07 19.44
CA ARG A 150 -11.51 -6.72 20.22
C ARG A 150 -10.16 -6.12 19.84
N LEU A 151 -9.40 -5.68 20.84
CA LEU A 151 -8.05 -5.14 20.66
C LEU A 151 -7.03 -6.13 21.22
N ARG A 152 -6.11 -6.59 20.37
CA ARG A 152 -4.97 -7.43 20.78
C ARG A 152 -3.71 -6.62 20.63
N TYR A 153 -2.88 -6.63 21.66
CA TYR A 153 -1.62 -5.90 21.69
C TYR A 153 -0.47 -6.86 21.42
N ASN A 154 0.56 -6.37 20.73
CA ASN A 154 1.84 -7.05 20.68
C ASN A 154 2.57 -6.81 22.00
N VAL A 155 3.13 -7.89 22.55
CA VAL A 155 4.01 -7.81 23.71
C VAL A 155 5.33 -7.18 23.29
N ASN A 156 5.89 -6.34 24.16
CA ASN A 156 7.26 -5.87 24.02
C ASN A 156 8.23 -7.06 24.05
N THR A 157 9.20 -7.06 23.15
CA THR A 157 10.20 -8.14 23.03
C THR A 157 11.61 -7.69 23.43
N VAL A 158 11.77 -6.44 23.86
CA VAL A 158 13.08 -5.80 24.07
C VAL A 158 13.30 -5.56 25.57
N THR A 159 14.38 -6.12 26.13
CA THR A 159 14.66 -6.09 27.58
C THR A 159 16.13 -5.82 27.92
N ASP A 160 16.91 -5.32 26.96
CA ASP A 160 18.35 -5.12 27.07
C ASP A 160 18.75 -3.92 27.95
N GLY A 161 17.78 -3.09 28.35
CA GLY A 161 18.01 -1.86 29.10
C GLY A 161 18.72 -0.77 28.29
N THR A 162 18.77 -0.89 26.97
CA THR A 162 19.43 0.08 26.07
C THR A 162 18.56 0.48 24.89
N SER A 163 17.65 -0.38 24.46
CA SER A 163 16.76 -0.15 23.33
C SER A 163 15.36 0.23 23.81
N VAL A 164 14.74 1.18 23.11
CA VAL A 164 13.35 1.59 23.38
C VAL A 164 12.40 0.41 23.13
N ILE A 165 11.40 0.28 23.99
CA ILE A 165 10.36 -0.75 23.86
C ILE A 165 9.65 -0.69 22.51
N ASN A 166 9.22 -1.86 22.02
CA ASN A 166 8.55 -2.01 20.72
C ASN A 166 7.11 -2.50 20.83
N GLY A 167 6.54 -2.50 22.03
CA GLY A 167 5.16 -2.95 22.28
C GLY A 167 4.51 -2.19 23.44
N SER A 168 3.19 -2.03 23.37
CA SER A 168 2.41 -1.32 24.39
C SER A 168 2.19 -2.13 25.68
N PHE A 169 2.55 -3.42 25.66
CA PHE A 169 2.42 -4.33 26.80
C PHE A 169 3.78 -4.92 27.17
N ILE A 170 4.25 -4.67 28.39
CA ILE A 170 5.46 -5.27 28.95
C ILE A 170 5.06 -6.47 29.81
N ARG A 171 5.78 -7.60 29.66
CA ARG A 171 5.55 -8.81 30.44
C ARG A 171 6.88 -9.37 30.99
N GLY A 172 6.90 -9.64 32.28
CA GLY A 172 8.04 -10.24 32.97
C GLY A 172 9.06 -9.20 33.45
N GLY A 173 9.98 -9.65 34.32
CA GLY A 173 11.06 -8.80 34.82
C GLY A 173 12.14 -8.53 33.78
N GLY A 174 12.94 -7.49 34.02
CA GLY A 174 13.94 -6.99 33.07
C GLY A 174 14.10 -5.48 33.18
N THR A 175 14.97 -4.89 32.38
CA THR A 175 15.09 -3.42 32.25
C THR A 175 14.52 -2.97 30.91
N TYR A 176 13.62 -2.00 30.96
CA TYR A 176 12.87 -1.51 29.81
C TYR A 176 13.04 0.00 29.68
N ILE A 177 13.32 0.46 28.46
CA ILE A 177 13.46 1.89 28.14
C ILE A 177 12.18 2.38 27.49
N LEU A 178 11.47 3.28 28.15
CA LEU A 178 10.28 3.94 27.63
C LEU A 178 10.69 5.12 26.74
N PRO A 179 10.00 5.35 25.61
CA PRO A 179 10.39 6.39 24.65
C PRO A 179 10.28 7.79 25.25
N HIS A 180 11.12 8.69 24.74
CA HIS A 180 10.88 10.11 24.87
C HIS A 180 9.78 10.55 23.91
N LEU A 181 8.76 11.24 24.42
CA LEU A 181 7.60 11.70 23.67
C LEU A 181 7.78 13.15 23.25
N LYS A 182 7.25 13.49 22.07
CA LYS A 182 7.24 14.88 21.57
C LYS A 182 6.08 15.67 22.17
N ASP A 183 6.10 16.98 21.94
CA ASP A 183 4.98 17.86 22.32
C ASP A 183 3.66 17.34 21.74
N GLU A 184 2.62 17.39 22.57
CA GLU A 184 1.25 16.92 22.27
C GLU A 184 1.10 15.40 22.06
N GLU A 185 2.17 14.61 22.21
CA GLU A 185 2.08 13.16 22.21
C GLU A 185 1.66 12.63 23.59
N PHE A 186 0.77 11.64 23.57
CA PHE A 186 0.42 10.84 24.73
C PHE A 186 0.61 9.36 24.38
N MET A 187 1.20 8.61 25.30
CA MET A 187 1.39 7.17 25.11
C MET A 187 0.94 6.41 26.34
N ARG A 188 0.12 5.38 26.14
CA ARG A 188 -0.25 4.44 27.19
C ARG A 188 0.62 3.19 27.11
N ILE A 189 1.20 2.80 28.23
CA ILE A 189 1.94 1.55 28.40
C ILE A 189 1.31 0.76 29.55
N VAL A 190 1.21 -0.55 29.39
CA VAL A 190 0.76 -1.46 30.43
C VAL A 190 1.88 -2.43 30.77
N VAL A 191 2.18 -2.57 32.06
CA VAL A 191 3.13 -3.55 32.58
C VAL A 191 2.37 -4.62 33.33
N PHE A 192 2.59 -5.87 32.94
CA PHE A 192 2.01 -7.05 33.58
C PHE A 192 3.12 -8.04 33.95
N ASN A 193 3.66 -7.87 35.16
CA ASN A 193 4.72 -8.68 35.74
C ASN A 193 4.26 -9.37 37.03
N PRO A 194 3.34 -10.36 36.96
CA PRO A 194 2.85 -11.04 38.16
C PRO A 194 4.01 -11.70 38.92
N ILE A 195 4.01 -11.55 40.25
CA ILE A 195 4.96 -12.22 41.13
C ILE A 195 4.61 -13.72 41.14
N ILE A 196 5.48 -14.54 40.55
CA ILE A 196 5.28 -16.01 40.47
C ILE A 196 5.94 -16.68 41.68
N THR A 197 7.12 -16.18 42.09
CA THR A 197 7.85 -16.64 43.27
C THR A 197 8.39 -15.44 44.03
N ARG A 198 8.89 -15.66 45.25
CA ARG A 198 9.58 -14.62 46.04
C ARG A 198 10.88 -14.11 45.38
N SER A 199 11.31 -14.71 44.28
CA SER A 199 12.51 -14.36 43.52
C SER A 199 12.17 -13.85 42.11
N SER A 200 10.90 -13.59 41.80
CA SER A 200 10.52 -12.97 40.54
C SER A 200 11.14 -11.57 40.44
N PRO A 201 11.97 -11.30 39.42
CA PRO A 201 12.57 -9.97 39.28
C PRO A 201 11.52 -8.93 38.89
N PRO A 202 11.67 -7.67 39.35
CA PRO A 202 10.81 -6.58 38.92
C PRO A 202 11.02 -6.23 37.44
N ALA A 203 10.03 -5.56 36.86
CA ALA A 203 10.20 -4.85 35.61
C ALA A 203 10.70 -3.44 35.93
N GLU A 204 11.99 -3.20 35.70
CA GLU A 204 12.64 -1.92 35.89
C GLU A 204 12.38 -1.03 34.68
N LEU A 205 11.69 0.09 34.89
CA LEU A 205 11.37 1.04 33.83
C LEU A 205 12.26 2.27 33.94
N LYS A 206 12.83 2.69 32.81
CA LYS A 206 13.64 3.91 32.69
C LYS A 206 13.15 4.73 31.50
N GLY A 207 13.32 6.04 31.56
CA GLY A 207 13.12 6.90 30.39
C GLY A 207 14.29 6.79 29.42
N GLU A 208 14.03 7.08 28.15
CA GLU A 208 15.04 7.15 27.09
C GLU A 208 16.01 8.31 27.34
N GLU A 209 15.49 9.46 27.78
CA GLU A 209 16.32 10.60 28.14
C GLU A 209 16.59 10.69 29.65
N LYS A 210 17.73 11.27 30.00
CA LYS A 210 18.19 11.41 31.40
C LYS A 210 17.22 12.19 32.29
N MET A 211 16.46 13.11 31.69
CA MET A 211 15.53 14.01 32.38
C MET A 211 14.09 13.51 32.33
N ASP A 212 13.83 12.39 31.66
CA ASP A 212 12.53 11.74 31.70
C ASP A 212 12.31 11.13 33.09
N VAL A 213 11.08 11.27 33.58
CA VAL A 213 10.76 10.97 34.98
C VAL A 213 9.45 10.18 35.11
N PHE A 214 9.33 9.49 36.23
CA PHE A 214 8.15 8.76 36.64
C PHE A 214 7.49 9.43 37.83
N MET A 215 6.16 9.46 37.84
CA MET A 215 5.37 10.05 38.91
C MET A 215 4.13 9.20 39.20
N LYS A 216 3.91 8.85 40.47
CA LYS A 216 2.71 8.12 40.88
C LYS A 216 1.47 8.99 40.70
N ALA A 217 0.38 8.43 40.19
CA ALA A 217 -0.91 9.11 40.06
C ALA A 217 -1.36 9.72 41.40
N GLY A 218 -1.89 10.95 41.34
CA GLY A 218 -2.28 11.72 42.52
C GLY A 218 -1.13 12.45 43.25
N SER A 219 0.12 12.30 42.81
CA SER A 219 1.26 13.05 43.37
C SER A 219 1.40 14.44 42.76
N SER A 220 2.01 15.36 43.53
CA SER A 220 2.45 16.64 43.00
C SER A 220 3.66 16.47 42.07
N PHE A 221 3.63 17.19 40.95
CA PHE A 221 4.74 17.24 40.00
C PHE A 221 6.04 17.78 40.61
N SER A 222 5.99 18.58 41.69
CA SER A 222 7.17 19.22 42.27
C SER A 222 7.94 18.38 43.28
N THR A 223 7.37 17.30 43.81
CA THR A 223 7.93 16.63 45.01
C THR A 223 8.27 15.16 44.82
N ASN A 224 7.59 14.42 43.93
CA ASN A 224 7.73 12.96 43.84
C ASN A 224 8.05 12.53 42.40
N ARG A 225 9.33 12.66 42.02
CA ARG A 225 9.85 12.19 40.72
C ARG A 225 10.88 11.11 40.94
N GLU A 226 10.74 10.03 40.21
CA GLU A 226 11.72 8.95 40.16
C GLU A 226 12.31 8.88 38.76
N THR A 227 13.61 8.60 38.63
CA THR A 227 14.27 8.39 37.32
C THR A 227 14.17 6.94 36.85
N THR A 228 13.74 6.05 37.74
CA THR A 228 13.53 4.62 37.49
C THR A 228 12.49 4.11 38.46
N ILE A 229 11.62 3.21 38.02
CA ILE A 229 10.69 2.51 38.91
C ILE A 229 10.76 1.01 38.70
N GLY A 230 10.63 0.25 39.80
CA GLY A 230 10.44 -1.20 39.75
C GLY A 230 8.95 -1.54 39.79
N VAL A 231 8.49 -2.34 38.84
CA VAL A 231 7.10 -2.81 38.79
C VAL A 231 7.01 -4.30 39.10
N GLU A 232 6.25 -4.60 40.15
CA GLU A 232 5.78 -5.93 40.51
C GLU A 232 4.25 -5.96 40.39
N GLY A 233 3.70 -6.95 39.69
CA GLY A 233 2.27 -7.07 39.43
C GLY A 233 1.81 -6.29 38.19
N TRP A 234 0.70 -5.57 38.31
CA TRP A 234 0.07 -4.83 37.21
C TRP A 234 0.21 -3.32 37.45
N CYS A 235 0.80 -2.61 36.50
CA CYS A 235 0.90 -1.16 36.48
C CYS A 235 0.44 -0.59 35.12
N GLU A 236 -0.28 0.52 35.16
CA GLU A 236 -0.63 1.30 33.98
C GLU A 236 0.10 2.64 33.99
N LEU A 237 0.62 3.03 32.82
CA LEU A 237 1.35 4.28 32.64
C LEU A 237 0.74 5.09 31.50
N ILE A 238 0.70 6.40 31.67
CA ILE A 238 0.45 7.38 30.62
C ILE A 238 1.62 8.36 30.61
N GLY A 239 2.30 8.44 29.47
CA GLY A 239 3.38 9.37 29.21
C GLY A 239 2.90 10.59 28.44
N THR A 240 3.50 11.75 28.70
CA THR A 240 3.41 12.93 27.82
C THR A 240 4.66 13.80 27.95
N ASN A 241 4.92 14.64 26.95
CA ASN A 241 5.96 15.66 27.05
C ASN A 241 5.49 16.82 27.94
N HIS A 242 6.40 17.29 28.78
CA HIS A 242 6.25 18.51 29.55
C HIS A 242 7.59 19.23 29.65
N LEU A 243 7.65 20.45 29.10
CA LEU A 243 8.84 21.30 29.11
C LEU A 243 10.07 20.62 28.47
N GLY A 244 9.86 19.81 27.43
CA GLY A 244 10.94 19.14 26.70
C GLY A 244 11.42 17.85 27.35
N HIS A 245 10.68 17.32 28.33
CA HIS A 245 10.99 16.04 28.99
C HIS A 245 9.74 15.18 29.11
N THR A 246 9.88 13.87 29.05
CA THR A 246 8.75 12.95 29.20
C THR A 246 8.45 12.70 30.66
N ILE A 247 7.19 12.85 31.05
CA ILE A 247 6.69 12.44 32.35
C ILE A 247 5.81 11.22 32.15
N TRP A 248 6.17 10.12 32.78
CA TRP A 248 5.37 8.91 32.87
C TRP A 248 4.59 8.89 34.17
N VAL A 249 3.29 9.16 34.08
CA VAL A 249 2.38 9.04 35.22
C VAL A 249 1.93 7.60 35.34
N TYR A 250 2.14 6.97 36.50
CA TYR A 250 1.84 5.55 36.69
C TYR A 250 0.88 5.29 37.84
N ASN A 251 0.11 4.21 37.72
CA ASN A 251 -0.76 3.71 38.78
C ASN A 251 -0.65 2.19 38.86
N ASN A 252 -0.40 1.67 40.06
CA ASN A 252 -0.43 0.23 40.32
C ASN A 252 -1.89 -0.21 40.47
N VAL A 253 -2.26 -1.29 39.79
CA VAL A 253 -3.59 -1.89 39.91
C VAL A 253 -3.52 -2.93 41.02
N GLU A 254 -4.01 -2.53 42.18
CA GLU A 254 -4.06 -3.39 43.37
C GLU A 254 -5.24 -4.36 43.28
N ASN A 255 -5.03 -5.61 43.68
CA ASN A 255 -6.12 -6.55 43.91
C ASN A 255 -6.67 -6.33 45.32
N ASN A 256 -7.71 -5.50 45.45
CA ASN A 256 -8.35 -5.18 46.73
C ASN A 256 -9.24 -6.31 47.26
N GLN A 257 -8.83 -7.57 47.10
CA GLN A 257 -9.48 -8.69 47.77
C GLN A 257 -8.94 -8.78 49.20
N ASN A 258 -9.66 -8.13 50.11
CA ASN A 258 -9.63 -8.40 51.56
C ASN A 258 -10.14 -9.81 51.85
#